data_AF-A0A953YWL2-F1
#
_entry.id   AF-A0A953YWL2-F1
#
_cell.length_a   1.000
_cell.length_b   1.000
_cell.length_c   1.000
_cell.angle_alpha   90.00
_cell.angle_beta   90.00
_cell.angle_gamma   90.00
#
_symmetry.space_group_name_H-M   'P 1'
#
loop_
_entity.id
_entity.type
_entity.pdbx_description
1 polymer ?
#
loop_
_entity_poly.entity_id
_entity_poly.type
_entity_poly.pdbx_seq_one_letter_code
_entity_poly.pdbx_strand_id
1 'polypeptide(L)'
;MKTWTTLGLFLLMCGSLALAACGGGGKTNEGGGGNKAGGSSTASHKRLPVPDEYKSKKPPKDLSDADLIAAGKKLYHDANTANCVSCHGEGGKGDGLLAPNYKDPAVVDLTAASFQDEVTDQYIFWRITKPAESNAYPAMSMLGYPAGSEEDNWALTAYVRSLKGS
;
A
#
# COMPACT_ATOMS: atom_id res chain seq x y z
N MET A 1 41.14 -18.13 -29.87
CA MET A 1 42.15 -19.21 -29.88
C MET A 1 42.65 -19.41 -28.45
N LYS A 2 42.59 -20.66 -27.93
CA LYS A 2 43.07 -21.16 -26.61
C LYS A 2 42.20 -20.77 -25.39
N THR A 3 41.20 -21.53 -24.93
CA THR A 3 41.18 -22.81 -24.16
C THR A 3 42.03 -22.83 -22.89
N TRP A 4 41.39 -22.92 -21.72
CA TRP A 4 41.75 -23.96 -20.75
C TRP A 4 40.61 -24.36 -19.81
N THR A 5 40.41 -25.66 -19.75
CA THR A 5 39.52 -26.49 -18.94
C THR A 5 40.28 -26.94 -17.68
N THR A 6 39.62 -27.05 -16.51
CA THR A 6 39.60 -28.19 -15.55
C THR A 6 39.11 -27.70 -14.18
N LEU A 7 37.95 -28.13 -13.69
CA LEU A 7 37.64 -29.41 -13.02
C LEU A 7 38.10 -29.42 -11.55
N GLY A 8 37.14 -29.33 -10.63
CA GLY A 8 37.32 -29.47 -9.18
C GLY A 8 36.05 -30.07 -8.57
N LEU A 9 35.90 -31.38 -8.75
CA LEU A 9 34.91 -32.25 -8.12
C LEU A 9 35.31 -32.41 -6.64
N PHE A 10 34.45 -32.03 -5.70
CA PHE A 10 34.52 -32.50 -4.32
C PHE A 10 33.17 -33.09 -3.91
N LEU A 11 33.15 -34.43 -3.96
CA LEU A 11 32.15 -35.33 -3.41
C LEU A 11 32.52 -35.61 -1.92
N LEU A 12 31.58 -36.20 -1.16
CA LEU A 12 31.60 -36.60 0.28
C LEU A 12 31.03 -35.53 1.23
N MET A 13 30.10 -35.79 2.15
CA MET A 13 29.54 -37.01 2.76
C MET A 13 28.18 -36.63 3.39
N CYS A 14 27.13 -37.45 3.19
CA CYS A 14 26.55 -38.36 4.19
C CYS A 14 26.17 -37.73 5.55
N GLY A 15 24.88 -37.76 5.89
CA GLY A 15 24.42 -37.46 7.24
C GLY A 15 22.89 -37.39 7.39
N SER A 16 22.20 -38.51 7.15
CA SER A 16 20.77 -38.68 7.43
C SER A 16 20.50 -38.62 8.94
N LEU A 17 19.47 -37.86 9.37
CA LEU A 17 18.73 -38.20 10.58
C LEU A 17 17.26 -37.78 10.44
N ALA A 18 16.46 -38.73 9.98
CA ALA A 18 15.01 -38.70 10.14
C ALA A 18 14.69 -39.27 11.52
N LEU A 19 14.01 -38.50 12.38
CA LEU A 19 13.31 -39.02 13.54
C LEU A 19 11.81 -38.86 13.29
N ALA A 20 11.19 -39.97 12.90
CA ALA A 20 9.75 -40.16 12.94
C ALA A 20 9.35 -40.48 14.39
N ALA A 21 8.43 -39.71 14.96
CA ALA A 21 7.74 -40.06 16.19
C ALA A 21 6.23 -40.14 15.89
N CYS A 22 5.70 -41.36 15.95
CA CYS A 22 4.27 -41.65 15.97
C CYS A 22 3.86 -41.85 17.45
N GLY A 23 2.82 -41.16 17.88
CA GLY A 23 2.16 -41.38 19.18
C GLY A 23 0.73 -40.87 19.10
N GLY A 24 -0.24 -41.78 19.10
CA GLY A 24 -1.66 -41.49 18.94
C GLY A 24 -2.49 -41.61 20.23
N GLY A 25 -3.72 -41.09 20.14
CA GLY A 25 -4.88 -41.34 21.04
C GLY A 25 -4.95 -40.42 22.26
N GLY A 26 -6.05 -39.76 22.63
CA GLY A 26 -7.42 -39.67 22.11
C GLY A 26 -8.31 -38.91 23.13
N LYS A 27 -9.14 -38.00 22.62
CA LYS A 27 -10.46 -37.45 23.08
C LYS A 27 -10.73 -37.12 24.57
N THR A 28 -11.16 -35.88 24.82
CA THR A 28 -12.51 -35.53 25.34
C THR A 28 -12.92 -34.10 24.93
N ASN A 29 -14.20 -33.91 24.61
CA ASN A 29 -14.86 -32.65 24.29
C ASN A 29 -15.37 -31.95 25.56
N GLU A 30 -15.17 -30.64 25.68
CA GLU A 30 -16.06 -29.61 26.24
C GLU A 30 -15.56 -28.29 25.60
N GLY A 31 -16.30 -27.37 24.99
CA GLY A 31 -17.69 -26.97 25.10
C GLY A 31 -17.69 -25.43 25.15
N GLY A 32 -18.19 -24.77 24.09
CA GLY A 32 -18.68 -23.39 24.19
C GLY A 32 -17.88 -22.29 23.49
N GLY A 33 -18.52 -21.66 22.50
CA GLY A 33 -18.54 -20.20 22.44
C GLY A 33 -17.77 -19.52 21.30
N GLY A 34 -18.47 -19.27 20.20
CA GLY A 34 -18.54 -17.92 19.64
C GLY A 34 -17.41 -17.47 18.69
N ASN A 35 -17.76 -17.41 17.42
CA ASN A 35 -17.34 -16.46 16.39
C ASN A 35 -16.46 -15.28 16.89
N LYS A 36 -15.26 -15.13 16.32
CA LYS A 36 -14.81 -13.85 15.73
C LYS A 36 -13.94 -14.11 14.51
N ALA A 37 -14.59 -14.07 13.33
CA ALA A 37 -13.94 -13.56 12.13
C ALA A 37 -13.27 -12.24 12.52
N GLY A 38 -11.98 -12.10 12.19
CA GLY A 38 -11.18 -10.92 12.49
C GLY A 38 -11.85 -9.68 11.93
N GLY A 39 -12.58 -8.99 12.80
CA GLY A 39 -13.34 -7.80 12.48
C GLY A 39 -12.37 -6.68 12.16
N SER A 40 -12.56 -6.11 10.96
CA SER A 40 -12.45 -4.70 10.65
C SER A 40 -12.35 -3.84 11.91
N SER A 41 -11.15 -3.34 12.21
CA SER A 41 -10.92 -2.43 13.32
C SER A 41 -11.62 -1.11 13.04
N THR A 42 -12.79 -0.97 13.67
CA THR A 42 -13.58 0.25 13.77
C THR A 42 -12.85 1.28 14.63
N ALA A 43 -12.01 2.08 13.99
CA ALA A 43 -11.69 3.44 14.40
C ALA A 43 -11.33 4.19 13.13
N SER A 44 -12.34 4.69 12.41
CA SER A 44 -12.11 5.63 11.32
C SER A 44 -11.47 6.87 11.93
N HIS A 45 -10.15 6.97 11.86
CA HIS A 45 -9.43 8.20 12.11
C HIS A 45 -10.07 9.29 11.27
N LYS A 46 -10.73 10.22 11.94
CA LYS A 46 -11.52 11.26 11.29
C LYS A 46 -10.62 12.02 10.34
N ARG A 47 -10.91 11.97 9.04
CA ARG A 47 -10.13 12.69 8.03
C ARG A 47 -10.24 14.19 8.28
N LEU A 48 -9.11 14.87 8.16
CA LEU A 48 -9.06 16.32 8.22
C LEU A 48 -9.87 16.93 7.07
N PRO A 49 -10.56 18.05 7.30
CA PRO A 49 -11.22 18.77 6.22
C PRO A 49 -10.18 19.30 5.22
N VAL A 50 -10.55 19.36 3.95
CA VAL A 50 -9.74 19.98 2.90
C VAL A 50 -9.60 21.48 3.21
N PRO A 51 -8.38 22.04 3.29
CA PRO A 51 -8.19 23.49 3.49
C PRO A 51 -8.81 24.31 2.36
N ASP A 52 -9.25 25.54 2.66
CA ASP A 52 -9.99 26.39 1.72
C ASP A 52 -9.24 26.63 0.40
N GLU A 53 -7.91 26.74 0.45
CA GLU A 53 -7.05 26.95 -0.73
C GLU A 53 -7.08 25.78 -1.73
N TYR A 54 -7.44 24.56 -1.31
CA TYR A 54 -7.54 23.39 -2.19
C TYR A 54 -8.97 23.13 -2.67
N LYS A 55 -10.00 23.66 -1.99
CA LYS A 55 -11.41 23.34 -2.30
C LYS A 55 -11.83 23.70 -3.73
N SER A 56 -11.21 24.72 -4.32
CA SER A 56 -11.50 25.20 -5.68
C SER A 56 -10.52 24.69 -6.74
N LYS A 57 -9.48 23.93 -6.36
CA LYS A 57 -8.51 23.38 -7.30
C LYS A 57 -9.16 22.36 -8.22
N LYS A 58 -8.76 22.39 -9.50
CA LYS A 58 -9.31 21.53 -10.56
C LYS A 58 -8.17 20.85 -11.33
N PRO A 59 -8.38 19.60 -11.76
CA PRO A 59 -7.42 18.92 -12.61
C PRO A 59 -7.32 19.58 -13.99
N PRO A 60 -6.17 19.46 -14.67
CA PRO A 60 -5.96 20.02 -16.01
C PRO A 60 -6.77 19.29 -17.10
N LYS A 61 -7.24 18.07 -16.80
CA LYS A 61 -8.09 17.23 -17.67
C LYS A 61 -9.10 16.48 -16.80
N ASP A 62 -10.01 15.76 -17.45
CA ASP A 62 -10.87 14.80 -16.75
C ASP A 62 -10.01 13.74 -16.03
N LEU A 63 -10.39 13.35 -14.80
CA LEU A 63 -9.66 12.32 -14.06
C LEU A 63 -9.79 10.93 -14.68
N SER A 64 -10.76 10.71 -15.57
CA SER A 64 -10.87 9.49 -16.37
C SER A 64 -10.02 9.52 -17.66
N ASP A 65 -9.29 10.60 -17.93
CA ASP A 65 -8.40 10.71 -19.09
C ASP A 65 -7.30 9.64 -19.02
N ALA A 66 -7.19 8.82 -20.06
CA ALA A 66 -6.29 7.66 -20.07
C ALA A 66 -4.82 8.07 -19.97
N ASP A 67 -4.43 9.19 -20.59
CA ASP A 67 -3.05 9.69 -20.52
C ASP A 67 -2.72 10.20 -19.13
N LEU A 68 -3.65 10.93 -18.49
CA LEU A 68 -3.49 11.40 -17.13
C LEU A 68 -3.35 10.24 -16.13
N ILE A 69 -4.18 9.21 -16.27
CA ILE A 69 -4.09 7.98 -15.47
C ILE A 69 -2.76 7.26 -15.71
N ALA A 70 -2.33 7.13 -16.96
CA ALA A 70 -1.07 6.47 -17.30
C ALA A 70 0.15 7.21 -16.72
N ALA A 71 0.15 8.54 -16.78
CA ALA A 71 1.17 9.37 -16.14
C ALA A 71 1.18 9.17 -14.62
N GLY A 72 0.01 9.18 -13.99
CA GLY A 72 -0.15 8.93 -12.56
C GLY A 72 0.33 7.55 -12.15
N LYS A 73 0.00 6.52 -12.93
CA LYS A 73 0.49 5.15 -12.71
C LYS A 73 2.01 5.10 -12.73
N LYS A 74 2.64 5.73 -13.73
CA LYS A 74 4.11 5.77 -13.79
C LYS A 74 4.70 6.39 -12.54
N LEU A 75 4.18 7.53 -12.08
CA LEU A 75 4.65 8.21 -10.87
C LEU A 75 4.43 7.37 -9.61
N TYR A 76 3.25 6.75 -9.48
CA TYR A 76 2.89 5.91 -8.33
C TYR A 76 3.88 4.76 -8.11
N HIS A 77 4.37 4.16 -9.20
CA HIS A 77 5.29 3.02 -9.21
C HIS A 77 6.78 3.42 -9.26
N ASP A 78 7.09 4.70 -9.42
CA ASP A 78 8.47 5.15 -9.54
C ASP A 78 9.12 5.33 -8.16
N ALA A 79 10.06 4.44 -7.85
CA ALA A 79 10.80 4.42 -6.60
C ALA A 79 11.69 5.65 -6.36
N ASN A 80 11.99 6.43 -7.40
CA ASN A 80 12.84 7.61 -7.31
C ASN A 80 12.03 8.91 -7.12
N THR A 81 10.71 8.84 -7.23
CA THR A 81 9.81 10.00 -7.10
C THR A 81 8.78 9.77 -6.00
N ALA A 82 7.53 9.47 -6.35
CA ALA A 82 6.44 9.38 -5.39
C ALA A 82 6.43 8.07 -4.60
N ASN A 83 6.91 6.96 -5.20
CA ASN A 83 7.06 5.64 -4.58
C ASN A 83 5.84 5.19 -3.74
N CYS A 84 4.63 5.52 -4.19
CA CYS A 84 3.40 5.27 -3.46
C CYS A 84 3.15 3.77 -3.28
N VAL A 85 3.58 2.97 -4.27
CA VAL A 85 3.50 1.51 -4.30
C VAL A 85 4.16 0.84 -3.09
N SER A 86 5.20 1.44 -2.51
CA SER A 86 5.92 0.85 -1.37
C SER A 86 5.04 0.69 -0.12
N CYS A 87 4.06 1.56 0.08
CA CYS A 87 3.10 1.50 1.17
C CYS A 87 1.73 1.00 0.71
N HIS A 88 1.22 1.53 -0.40
CA HIS A 88 -0.14 1.23 -0.86
C HIS A 88 -0.25 -0.05 -1.70
N GLY A 89 0.87 -0.63 -2.13
CA GLY A 89 0.92 -1.86 -2.93
C GLY A 89 0.60 -1.66 -4.41
N GLU A 90 0.83 -2.69 -5.22
CA GLU A 90 0.66 -2.65 -6.69
C GLU A 90 -0.76 -2.25 -7.11
N GLY A 91 -1.75 -2.80 -6.39
CA GLY A 91 -3.18 -2.56 -6.63
C GLY A 91 -3.80 -1.49 -5.73
N GLY A 92 -3.02 -0.81 -4.88
CA GLY A 92 -3.54 0.22 -3.98
C GLY A 92 -4.27 -0.28 -2.74
N LYS A 93 -4.12 -1.56 -2.36
CA LYS A 93 -4.87 -2.20 -1.27
C LYS A 93 -4.33 -1.91 0.12
N GLY A 94 -3.27 -1.10 0.22
CA GLY A 94 -2.60 -0.85 1.50
C GLY A 94 -1.77 -2.04 1.96
N ASP A 95 -1.29 -2.86 1.02
CA ASP A 95 -0.55 -4.10 1.23
C ASP A 95 0.90 -4.03 0.68
N GLY A 96 1.43 -2.81 0.50
CA GLY A 96 2.80 -2.61 0.09
C GLY A 96 3.81 -3.13 1.12
N LEU A 97 5.07 -3.31 0.69
CA LEU A 97 6.15 -3.86 1.53
C LEU A 97 6.30 -3.14 2.88
N LEU A 98 6.04 -1.83 2.91
CA LEU A 98 6.14 -1.01 4.12
C LEU A 98 4.84 -0.97 4.94
N ALA A 99 3.71 -1.42 4.40
CA ALA A 99 2.41 -1.35 5.07
C ALA A 99 2.39 -1.99 6.47
N PRO A 100 3.03 -3.15 6.73
CA PRO A 100 3.03 -3.78 8.05
C PRO A 100 3.65 -2.92 9.18
N ASN A 101 4.44 -1.91 8.81
CA ASN A 101 5.06 -0.96 9.76
C ASN A 101 4.06 0.10 10.27
N TYR A 102 2.91 0.24 9.64
CA TYR A 102 1.89 1.23 9.98
C TYR A 102 0.60 0.52 10.40
N LYS A 103 0.30 0.52 11.70
CA LYS A 103 -0.86 -0.18 12.28
C LYS A 103 -1.91 0.77 12.86
N ASP A 104 -1.52 1.98 13.24
CA ASP A 104 -2.43 2.96 13.82
C ASP A 104 -2.00 4.41 13.46
N PRO A 105 -2.61 5.01 12.43
CA PRO A 105 -3.51 4.38 11.46
C PRO A 105 -2.79 3.34 10.59
N ALA A 106 -3.54 2.32 10.13
CA ALA A 106 -3.09 1.44 9.05
C ALA A 106 -2.99 2.19 7.72
N VAL A 107 -2.17 1.69 6.79
CA VAL A 107 -2.14 2.23 5.42
C VAL A 107 -3.53 2.06 4.79
N VAL A 108 -4.03 3.14 4.18
CA VAL A 108 -5.38 3.17 3.59
C VAL A 108 -5.42 2.28 2.35
N ASP A 109 -6.47 1.45 2.26
CA ASP A 109 -6.90 0.82 1.03
C ASP A 109 -7.55 1.87 0.11
N LEU A 110 -6.83 2.20 -0.96
CA LEU A 110 -7.25 3.17 -1.97
C LEU A 110 -8.33 2.61 -2.89
N THR A 111 -8.54 1.29 -2.93
CA THR A 111 -9.58 0.66 -3.76
C THR A 111 -10.96 0.69 -3.09
N ALA A 112 -10.97 0.78 -1.75
CA ALA A 112 -12.16 0.67 -0.94
C ALA A 112 -13.17 1.80 -1.26
N ALA A 113 -14.44 1.42 -1.43
CA ALA A 113 -15.54 2.37 -1.59
C ALA A 113 -15.63 3.34 -0.41
N SER A 114 -15.32 2.88 0.81
CA SER A 114 -15.28 3.74 2.00
C SER A 114 -14.23 4.85 1.91
N PHE A 115 -13.13 4.66 1.20
CA PHE A 115 -12.18 5.73 0.91
C PHE A 115 -12.66 6.57 -0.27
N GLN A 116 -12.97 5.91 -1.39
CA GLN A 116 -13.29 6.57 -2.66
C GLN A 116 -14.54 7.45 -2.57
N ASP A 117 -15.58 7.02 -1.85
CA ASP A 117 -16.84 7.77 -1.75
C ASP A 117 -16.81 8.82 -0.62
N GLU A 118 -15.93 8.67 0.37
CA GLU A 118 -15.84 9.60 1.50
C GLU A 118 -15.04 10.87 1.15
N VAL A 119 -14.01 10.75 0.31
CA VAL A 119 -13.08 11.85 0.03
C VAL A 119 -13.34 12.50 -1.33
N THR A 120 -13.10 13.81 -1.42
CA THR A 120 -13.14 14.54 -2.69
C THR A 120 -11.83 14.41 -3.48
N ASP A 121 -11.84 14.78 -4.75
CA ASP A 121 -10.62 14.79 -5.56
C ASP A 121 -9.59 15.78 -5.00
N GLN A 122 -10.07 16.93 -4.51
CA GLN A 122 -9.26 17.95 -3.85
C GLN A 122 -8.63 17.41 -2.56
N TYR A 123 -9.29 16.49 -1.86
CA TYR A 123 -8.70 15.83 -0.71
C TYR A 123 -7.50 14.97 -1.12
N ILE A 124 -7.65 14.13 -2.13
CA ILE A 124 -6.57 13.26 -2.61
C ILE A 124 -5.40 14.11 -3.11
N PHE A 125 -5.68 15.10 -3.96
CA PHE A 125 -4.69 16.05 -4.47
C PHE A 125 -3.95 16.76 -3.33
N TRP A 126 -4.68 17.25 -2.32
CA TRP A 126 -4.10 17.91 -1.16
C TRP A 126 -3.21 16.97 -0.35
N ARG A 127 -3.66 15.73 -0.08
CA ARG A 127 -2.88 14.76 0.70
C ARG A 127 -1.59 14.34 0.00
N ILE A 128 -1.60 14.30 -1.34
CA ILE A 128 -0.39 14.08 -2.14
C ILE A 128 0.51 15.32 -2.09
N THR A 129 -0.04 16.52 -2.28
CA THR A 129 0.74 17.77 -2.38
C THR A 129 1.32 18.24 -1.04
N LYS A 130 0.56 18.06 0.04
CA LYS A 130 0.93 18.44 1.41
C LYS A 130 0.78 17.22 2.34
N PRO A 131 1.73 16.29 2.25
CA PRO A 131 1.78 15.10 3.09
C PRO A 131 2.07 15.48 4.55
N ALA A 132 0.99 15.75 5.28
CA ALA A 132 0.91 16.00 6.71
C ALA A 132 2.14 16.66 7.38
N GLU A 133 2.10 17.99 7.43
CA GLU A 133 2.20 18.68 8.72
C GLU A 133 0.82 18.62 9.40
N SER A 134 0.48 17.47 9.98
CA SER A 134 -0.62 17.44 10.93
C SER A 134 -0.01 17.24 12.32
N ASN A 135 -0.18 18.27 13.16
CA ASN A 135 0.06 18.25 14.59
C ASN A 135 -0.65 17.11 15.35
N ALA A 136 -1.55 16.38 14.68
CA ALA A 136 -2.17 15.16 15.19
C ALA A 136 -1.30 13.90 15.04
N TYR A 137 -0.34 13.84 14.09
CA TYR A 137 0.45 12.63 13.80
C TYR A 137 1.90 12.92 13.36
N PRO A 138 2.75 13.52 14.22
CA PRO A 138 4.11 13.94 13.85
C PRO A 138 5.11 12.80 13.54
N ALA A 139 4.76 11.53 13.83
CA ALA A 139 5.62 10.37 13.55
C ALA A 139 5.12 9.46 12.40
N MET A 140 3.90 9.69 11.87
CA MET A 140 3.20 8.74 10.98
C MET A 140 2.53 9.43 9.77
N SER A 141 3.10 10.55 9.31
CA SER A 141 2.60 11.23 8.12
C SER A 141 2.86 10.41 6.85
N MET A 142 1.80 10.16 6.07
CA MET A 142 1.92 9.74 4.67
C MET A 142 2.89 10.67 3.95
N LEU A 143 3.87 10.14 3.20
CA LEU A 143 4.97 10.92 2.58
C LEU A 143 4.57 11.80 1.40
N GLY A 144 3.49 11.46 0.68
CA GLY A 144 3.00 12.18 -0.51
C GLY A 144 4.07 12.47 -1.57
N TYR A 145 3.86 13.53 -2.34
CA TYR A 145 4.77 13.99 -3.38
C TYR A 145 4.82 15.53 -3.46
N PRO A 146 5.34 16.20 -2.41
CA PRO A 146 5.33 17.66 -2.32
C PRO A 146 6.32 18.33 -3.29
N ALA A 147 7.28 17.58 -3.81
CA ALA A 147 8.21 18.02 -4.85
C ALA A 147 7.64 17.87 -6.27
N GLY A 148 6.49 17.19 -6.43
CA GLY A 148 5.81 17.04 -7.71
C GLY A 148 5.21 18.34 -8.20
N SER A 149 5.05 18.45 -9.52
CA SER A 149 4.28 19.54 -10.13
C SER A 149 2.78 19.42 -9.79
N GLU A 150 2.00 20.48 -10.02
CA GLU A 150 0.55 20.42 -9.86
C GLU A 150 -0.05 19.38 -10.81
N GLU A 151 0.46 19.30 -12.04
CA GLU A 151 0.07 18.31 -13.05
C GLU A 151 0.38 16.89 -12.60
N ASP A 152 1.56 16.63 -12.02
CA ASP A 152 1.94 15.31 -11.50
C ASP A 152 1.04 14.87 -10.34
N ASN A 153 0.71 15.79 -9.44
CA ASN A 153 -0.16 15.50 -8.30
C ASN A 153 -1.61 15.25 -8.75
N TRP A 154 -2.06 15.91 -9.81
CA TRP A 154 -3.33 15.59 -10.46
C TRP A 154 -3.29 14.26 -11.20
N ALA A 155 -2.18 13.92 -11.85
CA ALA A 155 -1.99 12.62 -12.49
C ALA A 155 -2.05 11.48 -11.45
N LEU A 156 -1.35 11.62 -10.33
CA LEU A 156 -1.45 10.69 -9.20
C LEU A 156 -2.89 10.61 -8.66
N THR A 157 -3.59 11.73 -8.55
CA THR A 157 -5.00 11.75 -8.12
C THR A 157 -5.90 10.97 -9.09
N ALA A 158 -5.73 11.15 -10.40
CA ALA A 158 -6.45 10.41 -11.43
C ALA A 158 -6.16 8.90 -11.32
N TYR A 159 -4.90 8.52 -11.13
CA TYR A 159 -4.55 7.12 -10.93
C TYR A 159 -5.20 6.53 -9.67
N VAL A 160 -5.16 7.24 -8.54
CA VAL A 160 -5.84 6.79 -7.30
C VAL A 160 -7.34 6.59 -7.53
N ARG A 161 -8.01 7.49 -8.26
CA ARG A 161 -9.43 7.32 -8.61
C ARG A 161 -9.70 6.10 -9.49
N SER A 162 -8.77 5.79 -10.40
CA SER A 162 -8.88 4.61 -11.28
C SER A 162 -8.83 3.27 -10.53
N LEU A 163 -8.35 3.24 -9.28
CA LEU A 163 -8.22 2.03 -8.47
C LEU A 163 -9.52 1.61 -7.76
N LYS A 164 -10.62 2.36 -7.92
CA LYS A 164 -11.89 2.05 -7.25
C LYS A 164 -12.39 0.66 -7.67
N GLY A 165 -12.47 -0.27 -6.72
CA GLY A 165 -13.03 -1.61 -6.93
C GLY A 165 -12.12 -2.64 -7.63
N SER A 166 -10.82 -2.36 -7.79
CA SER A 166 -9.81 -3.33 -8.30
C SER A 166 -9.31 -4.37 -7.27
#